data_AF-A0A966SZ89-F1
#
_entry.id   AF-A0A966SZ89-F1
#
_cell.length_a   1.000
_cell.length_b   1.000
_cell.length_c   1.000
_cell.angle_alpha   90.00
_cell.angle_beta   90.00
_cell.angle_gamma   90.00
#
_symmetry.space_group_name_H-M   'P 1'
#
loop_
_entity.id
_entity.type
_entity.pdbx_description
1 polymer ?
#
loop_
_entity_poly.entity_id
_entity_poly.type
_entity_poly.pdbx_seq_one_letter_code
_entity_poly.pdbx_strand_id
1 'polypeptide(L)'
;MFARLAEHYRTVVADLVMSLRALADGLQRQGFAATCYVCGDERQGQGASFVADLGDAHLVRFLVSDYGISWVESRNGHELVKLEGADAIAELGRLAESLNPTGVAAGSGAAAASALAALALGPR
;
A
#
# COMPACT_ATOMS: atom_id res chain seq x y z
N MET A 1 -17.46 -17.14 9.58
CA MET A 1 -16.06 -17.18 9.10
C MET A 1 -15.75 -16.00 8.18
N PHE A 2 -16.49 -15.82 7.08
CA PHE A 2 -16.25 -14.74 6.10
C PHE A 2 -16.44 -13.32 6.64
N ALA A 3 -17.34 -13.09 7.60
CA ALA A 3 -17.53 -11.78 8.23
C ALA A 3 -16.25 -11.25 8.90
N ARG A 4 -15.49 -12.12 9.57
CA ARG A 4 -14.21 -11.73 10.21
C ARG A 4 -13.15 -11.37 9.16
N LEU A 5 -13.14 -12.06 8.02
CA LEU A 5 -12.24 -11.75 6.92
C LEU A 5 -12.62 -10.42 6.25
N ALA A 6 -13.90 -10.16 6.06
CA ALA A 6 -14.40 -8.90 5.53
C ALA A 6 -14.07 -7.72 6.45
N GLU A 7 -14.22 -7.88 7.77
CA GLU A 7 -13.83 -6.86 8.75
C GLU A 7 -12.32 -6.60 8.71
N HIS A 8 -11.51 -7.66 8.64
CA HIS A 8 -10.06 -7.52 8.50
C HIS A 8 -9.68 -6.80 7.20
N TYR A 9 -10.35 -7.12 6.10
CA TYR A 9 -10.13 -6.45 4.83
C TYR A 9 -10.44 -4.95 4.90
N ARG A 10 -11.51 -4.55 5.61
CA ARG A 10 -11.81 -3.13 5.86
C ARG A 10 -10.71 -2.42 6.63
N THR A 11 -10.11 -3.09 7.63
CA THR A 11 -8.93 -2.54 8.32
C THR A 11 -7.76 -2.35 7.36
N VAL A 12 -7.46 -3.35 6.52
CA VAL A 12 -6.40 -3.25 5.50
C VAL A 12 -6.65 -2.09 4.53
N VAL A 13 -7.90 -1.93 4.08
CA VAL A 13 -8.30 -0.82 3.21
C VAL A 13 -8.07 0.53 3.89
N ALA A 14 -8.48 0.69 5.16
CA ALA A 14 -8.25 1.92 5.91
C ALA A 14 -6.76 2.25 6.06
N ASP A 15 -5.93 1.26 6.38
CA ASP A 15 -4.47 1.41 6.51
C ASP A 15 -3.81 1.80 5.18
N LEU A 16 -4.25 1.18 4.07
CA LEU A 16 -3.79 1.54 2.73
C LEU A 16 -4.17 2.98 2.39
N VAL A 17 -5.40 3.42 2.67
CA VAL A 17 -5.82 4.80 2.40
C VAL A 17 -4.95 5.82 3.16
N MET A 18 -4.64 5.55 4.44
CA MET A 18 -3.72 6.39 5.21
C MET A 18 -2.32 6.40 4.59
N SER A 19 -1.81 5.23 4.21
CA SER A 19 -0.50 5.08 3.57
C SER A 19 -0.40 5.84 2.24
N LEU A 20 -1.45 5.80 1.41
CA LEU A 20 -1.50 6.49 0.12
C LEU A 20 -1.50 8.01 0.26
N ARG A 21 -2.16 8.55 1.29
CA ARG A 21 -2.10 9.99 1.60
C ARG A 21 -0.67 10.39 1.97
N ALA A 22 -0.05 9.67 2.89
CA ALA A 22 1.32 9.94 3.31
C ALA A 22 2.33 9.82 2.16
N LEU A 23 2.13 8.83 1.28
CA LEU A 23 2.96 8.61 0.10
C LEU A 23 2.83 9.75 -0.90
N ALA A 24 1.61 10.21 -1.19
CA ALA A 24 1.37 11.35 -2.07
C ALA A 24 2.06 12.62 -1.53
N ASP A 25 1.90 12.91 -0.24
CA ASP A 25 2.56 14.05 0.39
C ASP A 25 4.10 13.92 0.34
N GLY A 26 4.63 12.71 0.51
CA GLY A 26 6.06 12.41 0.40
C GLY A 26 6.61 12.69 -1.00
N LEU A 27 5.93 12.19 -2.02
CA LEU A 27 6.27 12.41 -3.43
C LEU A 27 6.21 13.88 -3.82
N GLN A 28 5.16 14.59 -3.39
CA GLN A 28 5.03 16.03 -3.63
C GLN A 28 6.20 16.82 -3.03
N ARG A 29 6.64 16.48 -1.81
CA ARG A 29 7.82 17.12 -1.19
C ARG A 29 9.12 16.85 -1.95
N GLN A 30 9.20 15.75 -2.69
CA GLN A 30 10.35 15.42 -3.55
C GLN A 30 10.24 16.02 -4.96
N GLY A 31 9.15 16.73 -5.27
CA GLY A 31 8.94 17.39 -6.56
C GLY A 31 8.18 16.57 -7.60
N PHE A 32 7.66 15.40 -7.23
CA PHE A 32 6.82 14.59 -8.11
C PHE A 32 5.36 15.06 -8.08
N ALA A 33 4.67 14.93 -9.21
CA ALA A 33 3.23 15.16 -9.27
C ALA A 33 2.50 13.92 -8.74
N ALA A 34 2.05 13.96 -7.49
CA ALA A 34 1.29 12.88 -6.87
C ALA A 34 -0.02 13.38 -6.27
N THR A 35 -1.08 12.58 -6.35
CA THR A 35 -2.40 12.90 -5.81
C THR A 35 -3.01 11.66 -5.17
N CYS A 36 -3.74 11.85 -4.08
CA CYS A 36 -4.53 10.82 -3.43
C CYS A 36 -5.95 11.34 -3.20
N TYR A 37 -6.91 10.81 -3.96
CA TYR A 37 -8.32 11.10 -3.77
C TYR A 37 -8.94 10.00 -2.92
N VAL A 38 -9.53 10.38 -1.78
CA VAL A 38 -10.22 9.44 -0.89
C VAL A 38 -11.72 9.54 -1.13
N CYS A 39 -12.37 8.39 -1.30
CA CYS A 39 -13.82 8.29 -1.41
C CYS A 39 -14.40 7.45 -0.25
N GLY A 40 -15.66 7.72 0.08
CA GLY A 40 -16.38 7.01 1.13
C GLY A 40 -16.30 7.65 2.52
N ASP A 41 -17.12 7.15 3.43
CA ASP A 41 -17.15 7.49 4.85
C ASP A 41 -16.97 6.22 5.70
N GLU A 42 -16.74 6.38 7.01
CA GLU A 42 -16.51 5.25 7.94
C GLU A 42 -17.69 4.26 7.99
N ARG A 43 -18.88 4.64 7.50
CA ARG A 43 -20.10 3.81 7.55
C ARG A 43 -20.34 3.01 6.28
N GLN A 44 -19.92 3.51 5.11
CA GLN A 44 -20.27 2.94 3.80
C GLN A 44 -19.13 2.19 3.10
N GLY A 45 -17.91 2.24 3.66
CA GLY A 45 -16.71 1.66 3.06
C GLY A 45 -15.80 2.77 2.54
N GLN A 46 -14.52 2.65 2.85
CA GLN A 46 -13.50 3.64 2.52
C GLN A 46 -12.75 3.18 1.27
N GLY A 47 -12.32 4.11 0.43
CA GLY A 47 -11.49 3.80 -0.73
C GLY A 47 -10.61 4.97 -1.11
N ALA A 48 -9.61 4.71 -1.95
CA ALA A 48 -8.78 5.76 -2.50
C ALA A 48 -8.30 5.45 -3.91
N SER A 49 -8.10 6.53 -4.67
CA SER A 49 -7.38 6.55 -5.93
C SER A 49 -6.12 7.38 -5.76
N PHE A 50 -4.98 6.71 -5.82
CA PHE A 50 -3.67 7.33 -5.84
C PHE A 50 -3.13 7.33 -7.27
N VAL A 51 -2.56 8.46 -7.69
CA VAL A 51 -1.89 8.63 -8.97
C VAL A 51 -0.60 9.40 -8.75
N ALA A 52 0.51 8.92 -9.30
CA ALA A 52 1.78 9.63 -9.32
C ALA A 52 2.45 9.57 -10.69
N ASP A 53 3.01 10.71 -11.10
CA ASP A 53 3.95 10.83 -12.21
C ASP A 53 5.37 10.75 -11.66
N LEU A 54 6.06 9.68 -12.04
CA LEU A 54 7.43 9.37 -11.60
C LEU A 54 8.49 9.91 -12.59
N GLY A 55 8.09 10.75 -13.55
CA GLY A 55 8.95 11.29 -14.60
C GLY A 55 8.93 10.44 -15.88
N ASP A 56 9.46 10.98 -16.98
CA ASP A 56 9.52 10.30 -18.29
C ASP A 56 8.18 9.71 -18.78
N ALA A 57 7.09 10.43 -18.49
CA ALA A 57 5.71 10.03 -18.74
C ALA A 57 5.36 8.66 -18.13
N HIS A 58 6.03 8.26 -17.04
CA HIS A 58 5.76 7.06 -16.26
C HIS A 58 4.74 7.38 -15.16
N LEU A 59 3.51 6.94 -15.37
CA LEU A 59 2.40 7.08 -14.44
C LEU A 59 2.16 5.78 -13.71
N VAL A 60 1.96 5.88 -12.40
CA VAL A 60 1.47 4.79 -11.56
C VAL A 60 0.12 5.17 -10.97
N ARG A 61 -0.80 4.21 -10.92
CA ARG A 61 -2.11 4.36 -10.31
C ARG A 61 -2.39 3.20 -9.39
N PHE A 62 -2.73 3.50 -8.14
CA PHE A 62 -3.17 2.51 -7.17
C PHE A 62 -4.61 2.79 -6.76
N LEU A 63 -5.48 1.79 -6.88
CA LEU A 63 -6.87 1.85 -6.45
C LEU A 63 -7.08 0.87 -5.30
N VAL A 64 -7.76 1.32 -4.26
CA VAL A 64 -8.18 0.49 -3.12
C VAL A 64 -9.62 0.81 -2.76
N SER A 65 -10.44 -0.22 -2.54
CA SER A 65 -11.81 -0.13 -2.06
C SER A 65 -12.25 -1.46 -1.45
N ASP A 66 -13.43 -1.48 -0.85
CA ASP A 66 -14.10 -2.72 -0.40
C ASP A 66 -14.28 -3.78 -1.51
N TYR A 67 -14.19 -3.38 -2.79
CA TYR A 67 -14.37 -4.28 -3.94
C TYR A 67 -13.06 -4.82 -4.52
N GLY A 68 -11.91 -4.26 -4.16
CA GLY A 68 -10.64 -4.69 -4.74
C GLY A 68 -9.50 -3.69 -4.60
N ILE A 69 -8.31 -4.21 -4.92
CA ILE A 69 -7.04 -3.49 -4.87
C ILE A 69 -6.33 -3.71 -6.20
N SER A 70 -5.94 -2.64 -6.89
CA SER A 70 -5.23 -2.73 -8.16
C SER A 70 -4.09 -1.72 -8.25
N TRP A 71 -3.05 -2.11 -8.97
CA TRP A 71 -1.96 -1.26 -9.42
C TRP A 71 -1.94 -1.26 -10.93
N VAL A 72 -1.79 -0.09 -11.54
CA VAL A 72 -1.56 0.04 -12.98
C VAL A 72 -0.38 0.96 -13.21
N GLU A 73 0.53 0.48 -14.03
CA GLU A 73 1.65 1.26 -14.56
C GLU A 73 1.38 1.62 -16.01
N SER A 74 1.71 2.85 -16.39
CA SER A 74 1.60 3.30 -17.77
C SER A 74 2.79 4.16 -18.15
N ARG A 75 3.23 4.07 -19.39
CA ARG A 75 4.27 4.95 -19.93
C ARG A 75 3.87 5.48 -21.29
N ASN A 76 4.02 6.79 -21.50
CA ASN A 76 3.60 7.46 -22.73
C ASN A 76 2.12 7.18 -23.09
N GLY A 77 1.26 7.06 -22.07
CA GLY A 77 -0.17 6.75 -22.24
C GLY A 77 -0.50 5.28 -22.54
N HIS A 78 0.49 4.38 -22.57
CA HIS A 78 0.26 2.95 -22.77
C HIS A 78 0.35 2.20 -21.44
N GLU A 79 -0.66 1.39 -21.11
CA GLU A 79 -0.61 0.48 -19.97
C GLU A 79 0.50 -0.57 -20.17
N LEU A 80 1.40 -0.68 -19.19
CA LEU A 80 2.52 -1.62 -19.22
C LEU A 80 2.23 -2.86 -18.37
N VAL A 81 1.72 -2.64 -17.17
CA VAL A 81 1.38 -3.70 -16.23
C VAL A 81 0.13 -3.33 -15.44
N LYS A 82 -0.65 -4.37 -15.13
CA LYS A 82 -1.75 -4.32 -14.19
C LYS A 82 -1.63 -5.47 -13.20
N LEU A 83 -1.59 -5.13 -11.92
CA LEU A 83 -1.52 -6.08 -10.81
C LEU A 83 -2.75 -5.93 -9.94
N GLU A 84 -3.15 -7.01 -9.27
CA GLU A 84 -4.35 -7.05 -8.43
C GLU A 84 -3.99 -7.65 -7.06
N GLY A 85 -4.72 -7.25 -6.02
CA GLY A 85 -4.59 -7.83 -4.67
C GLY A 85 -3.19 -7.69 -4.08
N ALA A 86 -2.59 -8.82 -3.69
CA ALA A 86 -1.31 -8.86 -2.99
C ALA A 86 -0.15 -8.31 -3.85
N ASP A 87 -0.14 -8.59 -5.16
CA ASP A 87 0.92 -8.13 -6.06
C ASP A 87 0.89 -6.61 -6.22
N ALA A 88 -0.30 -6.01 -6.23
CA ALA A 88 -0.47 -4.56 -6.22
C ALA A 88 0.09 -3.94 -4.93
N ILE A 89 -0.21 -4.54 -3.76
CA ILE A 89 0.32 -4.07 -2.47
C ILE A 89 1.85 -4.18 -2.44
N ALA A 90 2.41 -5.26 -2.99
CA ALA A 90 3.85 -5.45 -3.06
C ALA A 90 4.55 -4.37 -3.91
N GLU A 91 3.95 -3.98 -5.04
CA GLU A 91 4.49 -2.90 -5.88
C GLU A 91 4.39 -1.52 -5.19
N LEU A 92 3.29 -1.27 -4.47
CA LEU A 92 3.17 -0.06 -3.64
C LEU A 92 4.28 0.01 -2.57
N GLY A 93 4.61 -1.13 -1.95
CA GLY A 93 5.72 -1.24 -1.01
C GLY A 93 7.07 -0.91 -1.65
N ARG A 94 7.36 -1.45 -2.84
CA ARG A 94 8.58 -1.14 -3.60
C ARG A 94 8.69 0.34 -3.93
N LEU A 95 7.60 0.97 -4.35
CA LEU A 95 7.57 2.41 -4.57
C LEU A 95 7.89 3.17 -3.28
N ALA A 96 7.24 2.85 -2.17
CA ALA A 96 7.46 3.53 -0.89
C ALA A 96 8.92 3.39 -0.40
N GLU A 97 9.53 2.23 -0.57
CA GLU A 97 10.94 1.98 -0.25
C GLU A 97 11.89 2.81 -1.12
N SER A 98 11.61 2.93 -2.41
CA SER A 98 12.43 3.72 -3.34
C SER A 98 12.53 5.21 -2.97
N LEU A 99 11.52 5.74 -2.28
CA LEU A 99 11.42 7.14 -1.88
C LEU A 99 12.12 7.45 -0.55
N ASN A 100 12.51 6.41 0.21
CA ASN A 100 13.15 6.55 1.50
C ASN A 100 14.50 5.82 1.55
N PRO A 101 15.47 6.16 0.67
CA PRO A 101 16.76 5.46 0.58
C PRO A 101 17.60 5.55 1.85
N THR A 102 17.26 6.45 2.77
CA THR A 102 17.94 6.65 4.06
C THR A 102 17.28 5.88 5.23
N GLY A 103 16.18 5.15 4.99
CA GLY A 103 15.38 4.48 6.02
C GLY A 103 15.56 2.96 6.15
N VAL A 104 16.24 2.28 5.21
CA VAL A 104 16.45 0.82 5.24
C VAL A 104 17.92 0.48 5.44
N ALA A 105 18.45 0.91 6.59
CA ALA A 105 19.60 0.27 7.24
C ALA A 105 19.25 -0.20 8.68
N ALA A 106 17.97 -0.25 9.05
CA ALA A 106 17.54 -0.80 10.33
C ALA A 106 16.20 -1.54 10.16
N GLY A 107 16.24 -2.88 10.21
CA GLY A 107 15.03 -3.69 10.36
C GLY A 107 14.88 -4.90 9.45
N SER A 108 15.97 -5.54 9.05
CA SER A 108 15.91 -6.90 8.50
C SER A 108 15.28 -7.85 9.53
N GLY A 109 14.14 -8.46 9.19
CA GLY A 109 13.92 -9.90 9.38
C GLY A 109 13.97 -10.50 10.78
N ALA A 110 13.51 -9.84 11.85
CA ALA A 110 13.49 -10.44 13.20
C ALA A 110 12.13 -10.45 13.93
N ALA A 111 11.09 -9.76 13.42
CA ALA A 111 9.82 -9.65 14.16
C ALA A 111 8.84 -10.83 13.94
N ALA A 112 8.96 -11.60 12.86
CA ALA A 112 8.05 -12.72 12.59
C ALA A 112 8.49 -14.06 13.22
N ALA A 113 9.73 -14.16 13.73
CA ALA A 113 10.25 -15.39 14.34
C ALA A 113 10.10 -15.46 15.88
N SER A 114 9.80 -14.34 16.55
CA SER A 114 9.74 -14.31 18.03
C SER A 114 8.39 -14.68 18.63
N ALA A 115 7.32 -14.82 17.83
CA ALA A 115 6.00 -15.21 18.34
C ALA A 115 5.80 -16.73 18.47
N LEU A 116 6.65 -17.56 17.86
CA LEU A 116 6.56 -19.03 17.95
C LEU A 116 7.46 -19.63 19.04
N ALA A 117 8.45 -18.89 19.57
CA ALA A 117 9.30 -19.37 20.66
C ALA A 117 8.66 -19.20 22.06
N ALA A 118 7.68 -18.29 22.21
CA ALA A 118 7.07 -17.98 23.51
C ALA A 118 5.99 -18.98 23.98
N LEU A 119 5.62 -19.96 23.16
CA LEU A 119 4.66 -21.03 23.52
C LEU A 119 5.33 -22.37 23.83
N ALA A 120 6.66 -22.50 23.71
CA ALA A 120 7.36 -23.78 23.86
C ALA A 120 8.03 -24.01 25.23
N LEU A 121 8.01 -23.03 26.16
CA LEU A 121 8.45 -23.25 27.55
C LEU A 121 7.36 -22.80 28.53
N GLY A 122 6.41 -23.70 28.79
CA GLY A 122 5.57 -23.63 30.00
C GLY A 122 6.38 -24.05 31.24
N PRO A 123 6.13 -23.45 32.43
CA PRO A 123 6.82 -23.84 33.65
C PRO A 123 6.36 -25.22 34.13
N ARG A 124 7.29 -25.90 34.82
CA ARG A 124 7.27 -27.30 35.27
C ARG A 124 6.17 -27.61 36.27
#